data_AF-A0A803NVB8-F1
#
_entry.id   AF-A0A803NVB8-F1
#
_cell.length_a   1.000
_cell.length_b   1.000
_cell.length_c   1.000
_cell.angle_alpha   90.00
_cell.angle_beta   90.00
_cell.angle_gamma   90.00
#
_symmetry.space_group_name_H-M   'P 1'
#
loop_
_entity.id
_entity.type
_entity.pdbx_description
1 polymer ?
#
loop_
_entity_poly.entity_id
_entity_poly.type
_entity_poly.pdbx_seq_one_letter_code
_entity_poly.pdbx_strand_id
1 'polypeptide(L)'
;MKHFFFRFLQVFSETDAAPAGCAVSVVNENISVYLDLRESLSAEAEREKLVKKMEEVQKQKEKLWKKMNASGYKDKVPAKIQEDNEAKLKSLEQEFSALALASEHIKET
;
A
#
# COMPACT_ATOMS: atom_id res chain seq x y z
N MET A 1 -26.05 -5.75 -3.09
CA MET A 1 -25.59 -6.91 -2.31
C MET A 1 -24.12 -6.70 -1.98
N LYS A 2 -23.71 -6.85 -0.72
CA LYS A 2 -22.30 -6.87 -0.32
C LYS A 2 -21.82 -8.32 -0.35
N HIS A 3 -20.76 -8.61 -1.08
CA HIS A 3 -20.09 -9.92 -1.06
C HIS A 3 -19.06 -9.91 0.07
N PHE A 4 -19.08 -10.94 0.91
CA PHE A 4 -18.08 -11.17 1.97
C PHE A 4 -17.20 -12.35 1.57
N PHE A 5 -15.88 -12.15 1.56
CA PHE A 5 -14.88 -13.19 1.32
C PHE A 5 -14.22 -13.56 2.66
N PHE A 6 -14.22 -14.83 3.03
CA PHE A 6 -13.48 -15.33 4.19
C PHE A 6 -12.12 -15.89 3.75
N ARG A 7 -11.05 -15.54 4.46
CA ARG A 7 -9.65 -15.80 4.05
C ARG A 7 -8.97 -16.96 4.79
N PHE A 8 -9.40 -17.32 6.00
CA PHE A 8 -8.86 -18.48 6.74
C PHE A 8 -9.85 -19.01 7.78
N LEU A 9 -9.68 -20.28 8.19
CA LEU A 9 -10.44 -20.93 9.26
C LEU A 9 -9.45 -21.55 10.27
N GLN A 10 -9.69 -21.34 11.56
CA GLN A 10 -8.93 -21.94 12.66
C GLN A 10 -9.89 -22.62 13.63
N VAL A 11 -9.51 -23.83 14.08
CA VAL A 11 -10.29 -24.63 15.04
C VAL A 11 -9.60 -24.58 16.40
N PHE A 12 -10.39 -24.35 17.43
CA PHE A 12 -9.95 -24.26 18.82
C PHE A 12 -10.61 -25.40 19.62
N SER A 13 -9.91 -25.91 20.61
CA SER A 13 -10.45 -26.83 21.62
C SER A 13 -11.18 -26.06 22.73
N GLU A 14 -12.02 -26.75 23.51
CA GLU A 14 -12.78 -26.13 24.61
C GLU A 14 -11.90 -25.48 25.69
N THR A 15 -10.64 -25.93 25.81
CA THR A 15 -9.66 -25.38 26.76
C THR A 15 -8.87 -24.20 26.20
N ASP A 16 -8.96 -23.93 24.90
CA ASP A 16 -8.31 -22.79 24.27
C ASP A 16 -9.09 -21.52 24.60
N ALA A 17 -8.35 -20.46 24.92
CA ALA A 17 -8.97 -19.15 25.15
C ALA A 17 -9.62 -18.64 23.85
N ALA A 18 -10.79 -18.01 23.98
CA ALA A 18 -11.50 -17.41 22.85
C ALA A 18 -10.61 -16.38 22.12
N PRO A 19 -10.52 -16.44 20.77
CA PRO A 19 -9.69 -15.51 20.02
C PRO A 19 -10.24 -14.09 20.15
N ALA A 20 -9.40 -13.18 20.62
CA ALA A 20 -9.77 -11.78 20.82
C ALA A 20 -10.04 -11.08 19.47
N GLY A 21 -10.98 -10.14 19.46
CA GLY A 21 -11.30 -9.31 18.28
C GLY A 21 -12.23 -9.97 17.25
N CYS A 22 -12.86 -11.08 17.62
CA CYS A 22 -13.83 -11.77 16.76
C CYS A 22 -15.27 -11.52 17.23
N ALA A 23 -16.22 -11.44 16.29
CA ALA A 23 -17.64 -11.62 16.61
C ALA A 23 -17.90 -13.10 16.85
N VAL A 24 -18.64 -13.43 17.92
CA VAL A 24 -18.97 -14.82 18.25
C VAL A 24 -20.42 -15.12 17.95
N SER A 25 -20.67 -16.29 17.36
CA SER A 25 -21.99 -16.88 17.22
C SER A 25 -21.96 -18.26 17.85
N VAL A 26 -22.76 -18.46 18.90
CA VAL A 26 -22.91 -19.77 19.54
C VAL A 26 -23.91 -20.58 18.71
N VAL A 27 -23.45 -21.69 18.18
CA VAL A 27 -24.27 -22.58 17.35
C VAL A 27 -25.03 -23.56 18.24
N ASN A 28 -24.34 -24.10 19.26
CA ASN A 28 -24.91 -24.93 20.32
C ASN A 28 -23.96 -24.99 21.54
N GLU A 29 -24.27 -25.82 22.53
CA GLU A 29 -23.51 -25.94 23.78
C GLU A 29 -22.06 -26.42 23.60
N ASN A 30 -21.73 -27.04 22.45
CA ASN A 30 -20.38 -27.55 22.14
C ASN A 30 -19.67 -26.74 21.06
N ILE A 31 -20.35 -25.84 20.34
CA ILE A 31 -19.82 -25.20 19.13
C ILE A 31 -20.10 -23.70 19.15
N SER A 32 -19.02 -22.93 19.07
CA SER A 32 -19.04 -21.48 18.84
C SER A 32 -18.19 -21.13 17.64
N VAL A 33 -18.72 -20.26 16.76
CA VAL A 33 -18.01 -19.73 15.59
C VAL A 33 -17.51 -18.33 15.91
N TYR A 34 -16.23 -18.09 15.66
CA TYR A 34 -15.60 -16.80 15.83
C TYR A 34 -15.26 -16.23 14.44
N LEU A 35 -15.88 -15.11 14.10
CA LEU A 35 -15.57 -14.36 12.89
C LEU A 35 -14.60 -13.23 13.25
N ASP A 36 -13.37 -13.33 12.76
CA ASP A 36 -12.40 -12.26 12.84
C ASP A 36 -12.83 -11.08 11.95
N LEU A 37 -13.21 -9.98 12.59
CA LEU A 37 -13.64 -8.75 11.93
C LEU A 37 -12.51 -7.73 11.79
N ARG A 38 -11.27 -8.10 12.14
CA ARG A 38 -10.12 -7.20 12.05
C ARG A 38 -9.67 -7.10 10.60
N GLU A 39 -9.63 -5.88 10.03
CA GLU A 39 -8.97 -5.65 8.75
C GLU A 39 -7.47 -5.93 8.91
N SER A 40 -6.95 -7.01 8.31
CA SER A 40 -5.64 -7.54 8.69
C SER A 40 -4.45 -6.88 7.98
N LEU A 41 -4.44 -5.55 7.87
CA LEU A 41 -3.26 -4.72 7.67
C LEU A 41 -3.39 -3.58 8.69
N SER A 42 -2.40 -3.40 9.59
CA SER A 42 -2.46 -2.19 10.43
C SER A 42 -2.39 -0.99 9.50
N ALA A 43 -3.32 -0.05 9.68
CA ALA A 43 -3.38 1.18 8.91
C ALA A 43 -2.01 1.90 8.93
N GLU A 44 -1.27 1.79 10.04
CA GLU A 44 0.12 2.23 10.20
C GLU A 44 1.09 1.45 9.31
N ALA A 45 1.04 0.12 9.25
CA ALA A 45 1.93 -0.67 8.40
C ALA A 45 1.60 -0.47 6.91
N GLU A 46 0.34 -0.24 6.56
CA GLU A 46 -0.05 0.11 5.19
C GLU A 46 0.45 1.51 4.81
N ARG A 47 0.27 2.50 5.69
CA ARG A 47 0.88 3.83 5.54
C ARG A 47 2.40 3.74 5.42
N GLU A 48 3.07 2.97 6.26
CA GLU A 48 4.53 2.81 6.22
C GLU A 48 4.99 2.20 4.90
N LYS A 49 4.25 1.23 4.34
CA LYS A 49 4.52 0.68 3.01
C LYS A 49 4.37 1.74 1.92
N LEU A 50 3.34 2.59 1.98
CA LEU A 50 3.17 3.67 1.01
C LEU A 50 4.27 4.73 1.14
N VAL A 51 4.65 5.10 2.37
CA VAL A 51 5.77 6.02 2.63
C VAL A 51 7.08 5.47 2.05
N LYS A 52 7.39 4.19 2.27
CA LYS A 52 8.60 3.56 1.69
C LYS A 52 8.59 3.61 0.15
N LYS A 53 7.44 3.34 -0.47
CA LYS A 53 7.29 3.48 -1.94
C LYS A 53 7.49 4.94 -2.39
N MET A 54 6.93 5.90 -1.67
CA MET A 54 7.11 7.33 -1.96
C MET A 54 8.59 7.74 -1.87
N GLU A 55 9.32 7.27 -0.87
CA GLU A 55 10.77 7.52 -0.74
C GLU A 55 11.56 6.94 -1.91
N GLU A 56 11.21 5.74 -2.38
CA GLU A 56 11.83 5.12 -3.55
C GLU A 56 11.57 5.92 -4.82
N VAL A 57 10.31 6.31 -5.07
CA VAL A 57 9.93 7.14 -6.21
C VAL A 57 10.62 8.51 -6.15
N GLN A 58 10.69 9.12 -4.96
CA GLN A 58 11.38 10.40 -4.76
C GLN A 58 12.88 10.30 -5.10
N LYS A 59 13.57 9.23 -4.65
CA LYS A 59 14.97 8.97 -5.01
C LYS A 59 15.14 8.82 -6.54
N GLN A 60 14.20 8.16 -7.21
CA GLN A 60 14.23 8.04 -8.68
C GLN A 60 14.06 9.39 -9.38
N LYS A 61 13.10 10.21 -8.92
CA LYS A 61 12.87 11.57 -9.42
C LYS A 61 14.13 12.43 -9.26
N GLU A 62 14.72 12.47 -8.07
CA GLU A 62 15.93 13.27 -7.81
C GLU A 62 17.10 12.83 -8.66
N LYS A 63 17.30 11.52 -8.82
CA LYS A 63 18.37 10.97 -9.67
C LYS A 63 18.18 11.37 -11.13
N LEU A 64 16.95 11.30 -11.63
CA LEU A 64 16.62 11.67 -13.01
C LEU A 64 16.74 13.19 -13.21
N TRP A 65 16.19 13.98 -12.29
CA TRP A 65 16.26 15.43 -12.30
C TRP A 65 17.71 15.93 -12.30
N LYS A 66 18.58 15.37 -11.45
CA LYS A 66 20.01 15.71 -11.43
C LYS A 66 20.70 15.40 -12.75
N LYS A 67 20.35 14.28 -13.41
CA LYS A 67 20.88 13.95 -14.74
C LYS A 67 20.42 14.95 -15.79
N MET A 68 19.13 15.28 -15.81
CA MET A 68 18.55 16.21 -16.78
C MET A 68 19.04 17.65 -16.61
N ASN A 69 19.45 18.03 -15.40
CA ASN A 69 20.00 19.35 -15.08
C ASN A 69 21.54 19.39 -15.05
N ALA A 70 22.21 18.31 -15.44
CA ALA A 70 23.67 18.31 -15.53
C ALA A 70 24.16 19.24 -16.65
N SER A 71 25.30 19.88 -16.44
CA SER A 71 25.90 20.76 -17.45
C SER A 71 26.16 20.02 -18.77
N GLY A 72 25.75 20.63 -19.88
CA GLY A 72 25.86 20.07 -21.22
C GLY A 72 24.86 18.93 -21.53
N TYR A 73 23.90 18.63 -20.65
CA TYR A 73 22.88 17.63 -20.92
C TYR A 73 22.07 17.96 -22.19
N LYS A 74 21.58 19.20 -22.30
CA LYS A 74 20.76 19.63 -23.45
C LYS A 74 21.49 19.52 -24.79
N ASP A 75 22.79 19.74 -24.80
CA ASP A 75 23.60 19.73 -26.03
C ASP A 75 24.11 18.33 -26.39
N LYS A 76 24.40 17.48 -25.39
CA LYS A 76 25.03 16.16 -25.58
C LYS A 76 24.05 15.01 -25.65
N VAL A 77 22.81 15.18 -25.19
CA VAL A 77 21.80 14.12 -25.15
C VAL A 77 20.84 14.28 -26.33
N PRO A 78 20.59 13.23 -27.13
CA PRO A 78 19.66 13.31 -28.26
C PRO A 78 18.24 13.72 -27.83
N ALA A 79 17.55 14.52 -28.65
CA ALA A 79 16.22 15.06 -28.35
C ALA A 79 15.22 13.99 -27.88
N LYS A 80 15.17 12.85 -28.58
CA LYS A 80 14.30 11.72 -28.19
C LYS A 80 14.56 11.21 -26.77
N ILE A 81 15.82 11.17 -26.34
CA ILE A 81 16.18 10.74 -24.97
C ILE A 81 15.83 11.83 -23.95
N GLN A 82 15.88 13.11 -24.34
CA GLN A 82 15.39 14.20 -23.50
C GLN A 82 13.88 14.10 -23.28
N GLU A 83 13.12 13.90 -24.36
CA GLU A 83 11.67 13.69 -24.32
C GLU A 83 11.29 12.46 -23.48
N ASP A 84 11.99 11.33 -23.67
CA ASP A 84 11.77 10.11 -22.89
C ASP A 84 12.03 10.35 -21.38
N ASN A 85 13.06 11.12 -21.05
CA ASN A 85 13.37 11.47 -19.65
C ASN A 85 12.34 12.43 -19.05
N GLU A 86 11.84 13.41 -19.82
CA GLU A 86 10.75 14.29 -19.39
C GLU A 86 9.45 13.52 -19.15
N ALA A 87 9.08 12.64 -20.08
CA ALA A 87 7.92 11.76 -19.93
C ALA A 87 8.05 10.86 -18.70
N LYS A 88 9.24 10.30 -18.47
CA LYS A 88 9.53 9.48 -17.30
C LYS A 88 9.44 10.28 -15.99
N LEU A 89 9.97 11.50 -15.97
CA LEU A 89 9.88 12.37 -14.80
C LEU A 89 8.42 12.68 -14.46
N LYS A 90 7.61 13.04 -15.46
CA LYS A 90 6.17 13.28 -15.30
C LYS A 90 5.43 12.03 -14.79
N SER A 91 5.75 10.85 -15.30
CA SER A 91 5.15 9.60 -14.81
C SER A 91 5.48 9.34 -13.33
N LEU A 92 6.73 9.59 -12.92
CA LEU A 92 7.14 9.45 -11.52
C LEU A 92 6.47 10.48 -10.60
N GLU A 93 6.22 11.70 -11.09
CA GLU A 93 5.45 12.72 -10.36
C GLU A 93 3.99 12.30 -10.15
N GLN A 94 3.36 11.75 -11.17
CA GLN A 94 1.99 11.22 -11.09
C GLN A 94 1.89 10.04 -10.13
N GLU A 95 2.84 9.10 -10.19
CA GLU A 95 2.91 7.97 -9.27
C GLU A 95 3.09 8.45 -7.82
N PHE A 96 4.01 9.38 -7.57
CA PHE A 96 4.22 9.96 -6.25
C PHE A 96 2.94 10.61 -5.71
N SER A 97 2.24 11.39 -6.54
CA SER A 97 0.98 12.03 -6.15
C SER A 97 -0.12 11.02 -5.84
N ALA A 98 -0.22 9.94 -6.61
CA ALA A 98 -1.19 8.88 -6.37
C ALA A 98 -0.90 8.14 -5.04
N LEU A 99 0.37 7.86 -4.76
CA LEU A 99 0.80 7.25 -3.49
C LEU A 99 0.55 8.18 -2.29
N ALA A 100 0.77 9.49 -2.45
CA ALA A 100 0.48 10.49 -1.41
C ALA A 100 -1.01 10.53 -1.08
N LEU A 101 -1.88 10.63 -2.09
CA LEU A 101 -3.33 10.59 -1.92
C LEU A 101 -3.78 9.28 -1.27
N ALA A 102 -3.25 8.14 -1.73
CA ALA A 102 -3.55 6.85 -1.11
C ALA A 102 -3.14 6.81 0.37
N SER A 103 -2.01 7.41 0.74
CA SER A 103 -1.55 7.47 2.14
C SER A 103 -2.43 8.36 3.02
N GLU A 104 -3.04 9.41 2.47
CA GLU A 104 -3.96 10.29 3.19
C GLU A 104 -5.27 9.56 3.53
N HIS A 105 -5.79 8.75 2.61
CA HIS A 105 -7.08 8.05 2.77
C HIS A 105 -7.08 6.90 3.79
N ILE A 106 -5.94 6.35 4.20
CA ILE A 106 -5.87 5.23 5.17
C ILE A 106 -6.31 5.67 6.60
N LYS A 107 -6.66 6.95 6.82
CA LYS A 107 -7.22 7.45 8.10
C LYS A 107 -8.73 7.68 8.08
N GLU A 108 -9.37 7.65 6.92
CA GLU A 108 -10.77 8.08 6.74
C GLU A 108 -11.78 6.92 6.60
N THR A 109 -11.32 5.68 6.75
CA THR A 109 -12.13 4.45 6.80
C THR A 109 -12.06 3.81 8.18
#